data_AF-A0A6G6X4D9-F1
#
_entry.id   AF-A0A6G6X4D9-F1
#
_cell.length_a   1.000
_cell.length_b   1.000
_cell.length_c   1.000
_cell.angle_alpha   90.00
_cell.angle_beta   90.00
_cell.angle_gamma   90.00
#
_symmetry.space_group_name_H-M   'P 1'
#
loop_
_entity.id
_entity.type
_entity.pdbx_description
1 polymer ?
#
loop_
_entity_poly.entity_id
_entity_poly.type
_entity_poly.pdbx_seq_one_letter_code
_entity_poly.pdbx_strand_id
1 'polypeptide(L)'
;MMASNIAVIVTRFPLRELEIRRRCARDPKFAEICEDYAEAWQAFQRWKGAGPAGVTKANDYRQMLEELEAEILAILDAPRPNEG
;
A
#
# COMPACT_ATOMS: atom_id res chain seq x y z
N MET A 1 -13.97 8.21 -11.18
CA MET A 1 -13.69 8.97 -9.95
C MET A 1 -12.73 8.11 -9.10
N MET A 2 -11.43 8.09 -9.45
CA MET A 2 -10.43 7.35 -8.68
C MET A 2 -9.98 8.22 -7.52
N ALA A 3 -10.72 8.14 -6.42
CA ALA A 3 -10.40 8.87 -5.20
C ALA A 3 -9.17 8.22 -4.54
N SER A 4 -8.00 8.79 -4.77
CA SER A 4 -6.70 8.54 -4.12
C SER A 4 -6.53 7.16 -3.45
N ASN A 5 -6.16 6.15 -4.25
CA ASN A 5 -5.69 4.84 -3.77
C ASN A 5 -4.49 4.96 -2.81
N ILE A 6 -3.79 6.10 -2.81
CA ILE A 6 -2.68 6.39 -1.89
C ILE A 6 -3.12 6.74 -0.46
N ALA A 7 -4.40 7.04 -0.20
CA ALA A 7 -4.84 7.54 1.11
C ALA A 7 -4.60 6.51 2.23
N VAL A 8 -4.76 5.23 1.91
CA VAL A 8 -4.55 4.12 2.86
C VAL A 8 -3.08 4.04 3.26
N ILE A 9 -2.17 4.05 2.27
CA ILE A 9 -0.73 3.98 2.55
C ILE A 9 -0.19 5.26 3.21
N VAL A 10 -0.75 6.43 2.90
CA VAL A 10 -0.42 7.69 3.58
C VAL A 10 -0.88 7.66 5.05
N THR A 11 -2.03 7.07 5.33
CA THR A 11 -2.50 6.88 6.72
C THR A 11 -1.60 5.91 7.48
N ARG A 12 -1.06 4.90 6.78
CA ARG A 12 -0.09 3.94 7.34
C ARG A 12 1.27 4.57 7.62
N PHE A 13 1.76 5.41 6.70
CA PHE A 13 3.07 6.07 6.76
C PHE A 13 2.95 7.60 6.62
N PRO A 14 2.35 8.29 7.60
CA PRO A 14 2.07 9.72 7.49
C PRO A 14 3.35 10.56 7.36
N LEU A 15 4.45 10.13 7.98
CA LEU A 15 5.74 10.81 7.89
C LEU A 15 6.36 10.76 6.47
N ARG A 16 5.94 9.81 5.64
CA ARG A 16 6.44 9.62 4.26
C ARG A 16 5.44 10.14 3.22
N GLU A 17 4.39 10.87 3.62
CA GLU A 17 3.32 11.32 2.73
C GLU A 17 3.82 12.04 1.48
N LEU A 18 4.71 13.02 1.66
CA LEU A 18 5.24 13.80 0.54
C LEU A 18 6.04 12.93 -0.44
N GLU A 19 6.78 11.95 0.07
CA GLU A 19 7.57 11.04 -0.76
C GLU A 19 6.66 10.08 -1.53
N ILE A 20 5.68 9.48 -0.86
CA ILE A 20 4.66 8.62 -1.47
C ILE A 20 3.95 9.35 -2.60
N ARG A 21 3.44 10.57 -2.34
CA ARG A 21 2.76 11.40 -3.35
C ARG A 21 3.67 11.71 -4.54
N ARG A 22 4.93 12.09 -4.29
CA ARG A 22 5.92 12.38 -5.34
C ARG A 22 6.27 11.16 -6.17
N ARG A 23 6.41 9.99 -5.54
CA ARG A 23 6.75 8.74 -6.20
C ARG A 23 5.59 8.26 -7.07
N CYS A 24 4.37 8.26 -6.55
CA CYS A 24 3.16 7.93 -7.32
C CYS A 24 2.98 8.82 -8.56
N ALA A 25 3.30 10.10 -8.46
CA ALA A 25 3.17 11.03 -9.60
C ALA A 25 4.21 10.80 -10.71
N ARG A 26 5.29 10.05 -10.44
CA ARG A 26 6.45 9.91 -11.34
C ARG A 26 6.75 8.47 -11.74
N ASP A 27 6.28 7.52 -10.95
CA ASP A 27 6.53 6.09 -11.11
C ASP A 27 5.18 5.36 -11.16
N PRO A 28 4.67 5.05 -12.36
CA PRO A 28 3.40 4.34 -12.53
C PRO A 28 3.39 2.98 -11.85
N LYS A 29 4.54 2.28 -11.81
CA LYS A 29 4.65 0.98 -11.14
C LYS A 29 4.49 1.13 -9.62
N PHE A 30 5.10 2.17 -9.04
CA PHE A 30 4.88 2.47 -7.63
C PHE A 30 3.42 2.85 -7.33
N ALA A 31 2.77 3.55 -8.26
CA ALA A 31 1.35 3.85 -8.14
C ALA A 31 0.53 2.56 -8.10
N GLU A 32 0.75 1.62 -9.04
CA GLU A 32 0.09 0.29 -9.08
C GLU A 32 0.25 -0.47 -7.75
N ILE A 33 1.45 -0.51 -7.17
CA ILE A 33 1.70 -1.17 -5.87
C ILE A 33 0.87 -0.51 -4.75
N CYS A 34 0.71 0.82 -4.77
CA CYS A 34 -0.14 1.51 -3.82
C CYS A 34 -1.63 1.20 -4.02
N GLU A 35 -2.06 0.93 -5.26
CA GLU A 35 -3.43 0.46 -5.56
C GLU A 35 -3.66 -0.95 -5.04
N ASP A 36 -2.74 -1.87 -5.32
CA ASP A 36 -2.78 -3.24 -4.82
C ASP A 36 -2.85 -3.26 -3.28
N TYR A 37 -2.08 -2.40 -2.61
CA TYR A 37 -2.15 -2.24 -1.16
C TYR A 37 -3.53 -1.76 -0.69
N ALA A 38 -4.12 -0.77 -1.36
CA ALA A 38 -5.44 -0.25 -1.01
C ALA A 38 -6.54 -1.32 -1.20
N GLU A 39 -6.46 -2.12 -2.26
CA GLU A 39 -7.38 -3.23 -2.51
C GLU A 39 -7.23 -4.34 -1.48
N ALA A 40 -6.00 -4.77 -1.19
CA ALA A 40 -5.70 -5.75 -0.14
C ALA A 40 -6.18 -5.28 1.23
N TRP A 41 -6.04 -3.98 1.53
CA TRP A 41 -6.52 -3.40 2.79
C TRP A 41 -8.05 -3.45 2.89
N GLN A 42 -8.76 -3.10 1.82
CA GLN A 42 -10.21 -3.20 1.79
C GLN A 42 -10.67 -4.65 1.98
N ALA A 43 -10.02 -5.60 1.32
CA ALA A 43 -10.33 -7.02 1.48
C ALA A 43 -10.04 -7.49 2.91
N PHE A 44 -8.90 -7.11 3.49
CA PHE A 44 -8.56 -7.37 4.89
C PHE A 44 -9.65 -6.89 5.86
N GLN A 45 -10.11 -5.64 5.71
CA GLN A 45 -11.16 -5.09 6.57
C GLN A 45 -12.48 -5.85 6.43
N ARG A 46 -12.86 -6.22 5.19
CA ARG A 46 -14.06 -7.03 4.93
C ARG A 46 -13.99 -8.39 5.63
N TRP A 47 -12.88 -9.11 5.49
CA TRP A 47 -12.72 -10.43 6.10
C TRP A 47 -12.56 -10.37 7.61
N LYS A 48 -11.91 -9.33 8.13
CA LYS A 48 -11.85 -9.08 9.58
C LYS A 48 -13.24 -8.86 10.19
N GLY A 49 -14.14 -8.19 9.46
CA GLY A 49 -15.52 -7.95 9.87
C GLY A 49 -16.45 -9.17 9.75
N ALA A 50 -16.06 -10.21 8.99
CA ALA A 50 -16.88 -11.41 8.75
C ALA A 50 -16.91 -12.40 9.93
N GLY A 51 -16.32 -12.05 11.08
CA GLY A 51 -16.28 -12.90 12.26
C GLY A 51 -15.34 -14.10 12.11
N PRO A 52 -15.56 -15.19 12.86
CA PRO A 52 -14.65 -16.33 12.90
C PRO A 52 -14.35 -16.97 11.53
N ALA A 53 -15.32 -16.96 10.62
CA ALA A 53 -15.17 -17.51 9.27
C ALA A 53 -14.19 -16.71 8.40
N GLY A 54 -13.97 -15.44 8.70
CA GLY A 54 -13.06 -14.57 7.96
C GLY A 54 -11.63 -14.53 8.50
N VAL A 55 -11.34 -15.15 9.65
CA VAL A 55 -10.03 -15.06 10.32
C VAL A 55 -8.89 -15.54 9.42
N THR A 56 -9.05 -16.69 8.76
CA THR A 56 -8.04 -17.22 7.85
C THR A 56 -7.77 -16.25 6.70
N LYS A 57 -8.83 -15.79 6.03
CA LYS A 57 -8.68 -14.83 4.92
C LYS A 57 -8.09 -13.50 5.37
N ALA A 58 -8.47 -13.00 6.55
CA ALA A 58 -7.88 -11.80 7.12
C ALA A 58 -6.38 -12.00 7.39
N ASN A 59 -5.95 -13.17 7.85
CA ASN A 59 -4.53 -13.46 8.02
C ASN A 59 -3.79 -13.52 6.67
N ASP A 60 -4.38 -14.13 5.64
CA ASP A 60 -3.80 -14.16 4.29
C ASP A 60 -3.57 -12.73 3.75
N TYR A 61 -4.60 -11.87 3.82
CA TYR A 61 -4.48 -10.48 3.37
C TYR A 61 -3.54 -9.66 4.25
N ARG A 62 -3.44 -9.94 5.55
CA ARG A 62 -2.45 -9.29 6.42
C ARG A 62 -1.03 -9.59 5.96
N GLN A 63 -0.72 -10.84 5.63
CA GLN A 63 0.60 -11.19 5.12
C GLN A 63 0.89 -10.47 3.80
N MET A 64 -0.07 -10.44 2.87
CA MET A 64 0.06 -9.70 1.61
C MET A 64 0.30 -8.20 1.84
N LEU A 65 -0.38 -7.60 2.83
CA LEU A 65 -0.15 -6.20 3.21
C LEU A 65 1.27 -5.96 3.74
N GLU A 66 1.81 -6.88 4.53
CA GLU A 66 3.19 -6.79 5.04
C GLU A 66 4.22 -6.86 3.91
N GLU A 67 3.99 -7.74 2.92
CA GLU A 67 4.84 -7.86 1.72
C GLU A 67 4.81 -6.58 0.88
N LEU A 68 3.61 -6.02 0.64
CA LEU A 68 3.44 -4.76 -0.08
C LEU A 68 4.03 -3.56 0.67
N GLU A 69 3.89 -3.50 2.01
CA GLU A 69 4.54 -2.47 2.83
C GLU A 69 6.06 -2.51 2.68
N ALA A 70 6.65 -3.71 2.69
CA ALA A 70 8.09 -3.87 2.49
C ALA A 70 8.53 -3.40 1.09
N GLU A 71 7.79 -3.72 0.04
CA GLU A 71 8.09 -3.27 -1.32
C GLU A 71 7.98 -1.75 -1.46
N ILE A 72 6.92 -1.16 -0.91
CA ILE A 72 6.71 0.29 -0.91
C ILE A 72 7.87 1.00 -0.20
N LEU A 73 8.26 0.54 0.99
CA LEU A 73 9.37 1.12 1.74
C LEU A 73 10.70 0.97 0.99
N ALA A 74 10.96 -0.19 0.38
CA ALA A 74 12.16 -0.41 -0.42
C ALA A 74 12.27 0.56 -1.61
N ILE A 75 11.15 0.86 -2.29
CA ILE A 75 11.13 1.81 -3.42
C ILE A 75 11.30 3.26 -2.95
N LEU A 76 10.78 3.60 -1.76
CA LEU A 76 10.91 4.92 -1.15
C LEU A 76 12.34 5.18 -0.63
N ASP A 77 13.00 4.14 -0.10
CA ASP A 77 14.38 4.21 0.40
C ASP A 77 15.41 4.09 -0.73
N ALA A 78 15.02 3.56 -1.90
CA ALA A 78 15.88 3.49 -3.07
C ALA A 78 16.19 4.91 -3.61
N PRO A 79 17.49 5.21 -3.91
CA PRO A 79 17.86 6.48 -4.50
C PRO A 79 17.14 6.68 -5.85
N ARG A 80 16.84 7.95 -6.16
CA ARG A 80 16.15 8.30 -7.40
C ARG A 80 17.02 7.86 -8.60
N PRO A 81 16.48 7.16 -9.61
CA PRO A 81 17.29 6.64 -10.72
C PRO A 81 18.01 7.69 -11.59
N ASN A 82 17.82 9.00 -11.36
CA ASN A 82 18.47 10.08 -12.12
C ASN A 82 19.10 11.19 -11.24
N GLU A 83 19.72 10.84 -10.11
CA GLU A 83 20.69 11.74 -9.47
C GLU A 83 22.11 11.22 -9.71
N GLY A 84 22.60 11.48 -10.92
CA GLY A 84 24.00 11.39 -11.34
C GLY A 84 24.42 12.71 -11.97
#